data_AF-A0A8T3XBN2-F1
#
_entry.id   AF-A0A8T3XBN2-F1
#
_cell.length_a   1.000
_cell.length_b   1.000
_cell.length_c   1.000
_cell.angle_alpha   90.00
_cell.angle_beta   90.00
_cell.angle_gamma   90.00
#
_symmetry.space_group_name_H-M   'P 1'
#
loop_
_entity.id
_entity.type
_entity.pdbx_description
1 polymer ?
#
loop_
_entity_poly.entity_id
_entity_poly.type
_entity_poly.pdbx_seq_one_letter_code
_entity_poly.pdbx_strand_id
1 'polypeptide(L)'
;MVRKYVRKVTSLHKTELLILFYITSLEEWKIITQTDVAKAFNKPITSLNYHFTKLRDRGFIAKDNHLTNNGRKYLRYLKHWDKTLNKMVRAHKIQIILYLLRCPNLEELKNIVFTPFTNNRYRGLKCELMGCEVMFYGDKKAVAVIPDIYGNSDEEISAAVVDFISQLIDVLESEIQGLKVDNYKPARFTSMHVAILDSVIAESFLLEKGHCHSNGRVAIDRSHGRPELEAEKGETALEDIEVLIKYESLARENQKLKKKVEEVEFCLEKIRKKDLVPIEVNSFVKTLEKP
;
A
#
# COMPACT_ATOMS: atom_id res chain seq x y z
N MET A 1 2.12 24.09 7.83
CA MET A 1 0.68 23.73 7.82
C MET A 1 0.36 22.39 7.14
N VAL A 2 1.16 21.92 6.18
CA VAL A 2 1.02 20.57 5.57
C VAL A 2 1.37 19.42 6.53
N ARG A 3 2.30 19.67 7.48
CA ARG A 3 2.80 18.72 8.50
C ARG A 3 1.75 18.13 9.47
N LYS A 4 0.53 18.69 9.55
CA LYS A 4 -0.55 18.15 10.42
C LYS A 4 -1.51 17.20 9.69
N TYR A 5 -1.44 17.12 8.35
CA TYR A 5 -2.35 16.29 7.54
C TYR A 5 -1.87 14.85 7.37
N VAL A 6 -0.55 14.60 7.33
CA VAL A 6 0.00 13.26 7.07
C VAL A 6 0.01 12.37 8.32
N ARG A 7 0.23 12.95 9.52
CA ARG A 7 0.23 12.22 10.81
C ARG A 7 -1.14 11.69 11.29
N LYS A 8 -2.24 11.96 10.59
CA LYS A 8 -3.60 11.52 10.99
C LYS A 8 -4.21 10.45 10.06
N VAL A 9 -3.46 9.98 9.06
CA VAL A 9 -3.89 9.00 8.05
C VAL A 9 -3.30 7.62 8.33
N THR A 10 -3.19 7.24 9.61
CA THR A 10 -3.04 5.85 10.03
C THR A 10 -4.44 5.26 10.21
N SER A 11 -4.83 4.38 9.27
CA SER A 11 -6.00 3.48 9.25
C SER A 11 -7.34 4.05 9.73
N LEU A 12 -8.17 4.57 8.82
CA LEU A 12 -9.61 4.70 9.09
C LEU A 12 -10.20 3.34 9.48
N HIS A 13 -11.11 3.32 10.45
CA HIS A 13 -11.82 2.10 10.83
C HIS A 13 -12.64 1.58 9.63
N LYS A 14 -12.85 0.26 9.51
CA LYS A 14 -13.63 -0.34 8.39
C LYS A 14 -14.99 0.34 8.19
N THR A 15 -15.69 0.65 9.28
CA THR A 15 -16.96 1.39 9.25
C THR A 15 -16.83 2.80 8.69
N GLU A 16 -15.74 3.51 8.99
CA GLU A 16 -15.48 4.87 8.51
C GLU A 16 -15.23 4.87 6.99
N LEU A 17 -14.50 3.86 6.48
CA LEU A 17 -14.31 3.67 5.04
C LEU A 17 -15.62 3.40 4.32
N LEU A 18 -16.47 2.52 4.86
CA LEU A 18 -17.78 2.22 4.27
C LEU A 18 -18.67 3.46 4.21
N ILE A 19 -18.69 4.28 5.26
CA ILE A 19 -19.43 5.55 5.28
C ILE A 19 -18.95 6.48 4.15
N LEU A 20 -17.64 6.65 4.00
CA LEU A 20 -17.06 7.51 2.95
C LEU A 20 -17.38 6.99 1.54
N PHE A 21 -17.28 5.67 1.30
CA PHE A 21 -17.65 5.07 0.01
C PHE A 21 -19.14 5.27 -0.31
N TYR A 22 -20.02 5.03 0.66
CA TYR A 22 -21.44 5.25 0.50
C TYR A 22 -21.76 6.71 0.12
N ILE A 23 -21.19 7.69 0.84
CA ILE A 23 -21.36 9.11 0.51
C ILE A 23 -20.88 9.42 -0.92
N THR A 24 -19.74 8.87 -1.35
CA THR A 24 -19.25 9.09 -2.73
C THR A 24 -20.05 8.40 -3.84
N SER A 25 -20.91 7.45 -3.50
CA SER A 25 -21.74 6.73 -4.48
C SER A 25 -23.02 7.48 -4.82
N LEU A 26 -23.32 8.53 -4.06
CA LEU A 26 -24.52 9.35 -4.19
C LEU A 26 -24.24 10.60 -5.03
N GLU A 27 -25.27 11.13 -5.66
CA GLU A 27 -25.19 12.38 -6.42
C GLU A 27 -24.70 13.53 -5.53
N GLU A 28 -23.89 14.43 -6.09
CA GLU A 28 -23.15 15.45 -5.32
C GLU A 28 -24.06 16.41 -4.53
N TRP A 29 -25.27 16.64 -5.05
CA TRP A 29 -26.31 17.49 -4.45
C TRP A 29 -27.24 16.76 -3.46
N LYS A 30 -27.11 15.43 -3.31
CA LYS A 30 -27.98 14.67 -2.43
C LYS A 30 -27.59 14.88 -0.96
N ILE A 31 -28.49 15.46 -0.18
CA ILE A 31 -28.33 15.61 1.27
C ILE A 31 -28.44 14.24 1.92
N ILE A 32 -27.46 13.89 2.77
CA ILE A 32 -27.39 12.59 3.43
C ILE A 32 -27.51 12.77 4.94
N THR A 33 -28.54 12.18 5.53
CA THR A 33 -28.67 12.12 6.99
C THR A 33 -27.96 10.88 7.55
N GLN A 34 -27.55 10.94 8.82
CA GLN A 34 -26.98 9.78 9.51
C GLN A 34 -27.98 8.63 9.61
N THR A 35 -29.28 8.93 9.67
CA THR A 35 -30.37 7.97 9.64
C THR A 35 -30.43 7.19 8.33
N ASP A 36 -30.16 7.85 7.20
CA ASP A 36 -30.13 7.19 5.89
C ASP A 36 -28.99 6.18 5.81
N VAL A 37 -27.81 6.52 6.35
CA VAL A 37 -26.66 5.62 6.42
C VAL A 37 -26.91 4.47 7.41
N ALA A 38 -27.56 4.74 8.53
CA ALA A 38 -27.96 3.72 9.51
C ALA A 38 -28.90 2.68 8.91
N LYS A 39 -29.90 3.13 8.13
CA LYS A 39 -30.80 2.25 7.37
C LYS A 39 -30.05 1.46 6.32
N ALA A 40 -29.18 2.11 5.52
CA ALA A 40 -28.41 1.46 4.47
C ALA A 40 -27.47 0.35 4.99
N PHE A 41 -26.89 0.55 6.18
CA PHE A 41 -25.94 -0.41 6.77
C PHE A 41 -26.59 -1.39 7.74
N ASN A 42 -27.91 -1.31 7.96
CA ASN A 42 -28.65 -2.07 8.96
C ASN A 42 -27.97 -2.02 10.35
N LYS A 43 -27.61 -0.81 10.81
CA LYS A 43 -26.91 -0.59 12.08
C LYS A 43 -27.60 0.48 12.94
N PRO A 44 -27.53 0.37 14.28
CA PRO A 44 -28.03 1.42 15.16
C PRO A 44 -27.33 2.76 14.91
N ILE A 45 -28.08 3.85 14.84
CA ILE A 45 -27.54 5.20 14.59
C ILE A 45 -26.50 5.60 15.63
N THR A 46 -26.68 5.18 16.89
CA THR A 46 -25.75 5.41 18.00
C THR A 46 -24.37 4.81 17.73
N SER A 47 -24.30 3.64 17.10
CA SER A 47 -23.03 2.98 16.73
C SER A 47 -22.30 3.70 15.60
N LEU A 48 -23.03 4.36 14.69
CA LEU A 48 -22.46 5.10 13.57
C LEU A 48 -22.07 6.53 13.94
N ASN A 49 -22.76 7.14 14.91
CA ASN A 49 -22.49 8.51 15.36
C ASN A 49 -21.04 8.70 15.81
N TYR A 50 -20.47 7.71 16.48
CA TYR A 50 -19.05 7.72 16.83
C TYR A 50 -18.14 7.92 15.60
N HIS A 51 -18.40 7.14 14.54
CA HIS A 51 -17.62 7.18 13.30
C HIS A 51 -17.84 8.47 12.51
N PHE A 52 -19.07 9.01 12.46
CA PHE A 52 -19.34 10.31 11.85
C PHE A 52 -18.58 11.43 12.56
N THR A 53 -18.57 11.43 13.90
CA THR A 53 -17.80 12.41 14.69
C THR A 53 -16.31 12.30 14.37
N LYS A 54 -15.75 11.08 14.35
CA LYS A 54 -14.34 10.87 13.98
C LYS A 54 -14.01 11.34 12.56
N LEU A 55 -14.89 11.11 11.58
CA LEU A 55 -14.70 11.57 10.20
C LEU A 55 -14.74 13.10 10.08
N ARG A 56 -15.60 13.78 10.86
CA ARG A 56 -15.64 15.24 10.95
C ARG A 56 -14.40 15.82 11.64
N ASP A 57 -14.01 15.24 12.77
CA ASP A 57 -12.81 15.65 13.54
C ASP A 57 -11.51 15.46 12.76
N ARG A 58 -11.51 14.55 11.78
CA ARG A 58 -10.41 14.33 10.83
C ARG A 58 -10.55 15.15 9.54
N GLY A 59 -11.65 15.88 9.38
CA GLY A 59 -11.89 16.79 8.26
C GLY A 59 -12.23 16.11 6.94
N PHE A 60 -12.70 14.85 6.95
CA PHE A 60 -13.08 14.13 5.74
C PHE A 60 -14.51 14.46 5.29
N ILE A 61 -15.41 14.73 6.23
CA ILE A 61 -16.80 15.14 5.96
C ILE A 61 -17.14 16.42 6.73
N ALA A 62 -18.03 17.22 6.17
CA ALA A 62 -18.56 18.44 6.76
C ALA A 62 -19.71 18.13 7.75
N LYS A 63 -20.23 19.17 8.42
CA LYS A 63 -21.28 19.04 9.45
C LYS A 63 -22.58 18.45 8.90
N ASP A 64 -22.86 18.74 7.64
CA ASP A 64 -23.96 18.23 6.81
C ASP A 64 -23.68 16.83 6.21
N ASN A 65 -22.55 16.20 6.58
CA ASN A 65 -22.08 14.90 6.09
C ASN A 65 -21.65 14.86 4.62
N HIS A 66 -21.50 15.99 3.94
CA HIS A 66 -20.91 16.03 2.60
C HIS A 66 -19.39 15.87 2.67
N LEU A 67 -18.78 15.39 1.59
CA LEU A 67 -17.33 15.27 1.51
C LEU A 67 -16.66 16.62 1.36
N THR A 68 -15.69 16.89 2.23
CA THR A 68 -14.80 18.05 2.10
C THR A 68 -13.80 17.83 0.96
N ASN A 69 -13.06 18.87 0.57
CA ASN A 69 -11.95 18.74 -0.38
C ASN A 69 -10.89 17.72 0.06
N ASN A 70 -10.67 17.56 1.37
CA ASN A 70 -9.73 16.57 1.91
C ASN A 70 -10.32 15.16 1.88
N GLY A 71 -11.61 15.00 2.19
CA GLY A 71 -12.35 13.75 1.98
C GLY A 71 -12.33 13.30 0.53
N ARG A 72 -12.53 14.24 -0.42
CA ARG A 72 -12.44 13.99 -1.85
C ARG A 72 -11.03 13.61 -2.28
N LYS A 73 -9.98 14.31 -1.82
CA LYS A 73 -8.58 13.93 -2.10
C LYS A 73 -8.25 12.54 -1.55
N TYR A 74 -8.65 12.26 -0.31
CA TYR A 74 -8.43 10.96 0.33
C TYR A 74 -9.19 9.83 -0.39
N LEU A 75 -10.43 10.06 -0.81
CA LEU A 75 -11.18 9.09 -1.60
C LEU A 75 -10.70 8.99 -3.05
N ARG A 76 -10.12 10.03 -3.65
CA ARG A 76 -9.41 9.90 -4.93
C ARG A 76 -8.16 9.04 -4.77
N TYR A 77 -7.41 9.20 -3.70
CA TYR A 77 -6.30 8.32 -3.35
C TYR A 77 -6.78 6.86 -3.19
N LEU A 78 -7.87 6.61 -2.46
CA LEU A 78 -8.47 5.28 -2.32
C LEU A 78 -9.19 4.75 -3.58
N LYS A 79 -9.76 5.60 -4.43
CA LYS A 79 -10.41 5.19 -5.69
C LYS A 79 -9.41 4.99 -6.82
N HIS A 80 -8.27 5.69 -6.81
CA HIS A 80 -7.13 5.37 -7.69
C HIS A 80 -6.46 4.06 -7.30
N TRP A 81 -6.49 3.69 -6.01
CA TRP A 81 -6.14 2.35 -5.54
C TRP A 81 -7.06 1.24 -6.15
N ASP A 82 -8.31 1.56 -6.49
CA ASP A 82 -9.35 0.55 -6.79
C ASP A 82 -9.88 0.55 -8.24
N LYS A 83 -9.47 1.49 -9.11
CA LYS A 83 -10.02 1.58 -10.49
C LYS A 83 -9.03 1.49 -11.64
N THR A 84 -7.74 1.59 -11.37
CA THR A 84 -6.70 1.47 -12.40
C THR A 84 -5.67 0.47 -11.90
N LEU A 85 -5.96 -0.79 -12.19
CA LEU A 85 -5.13 -1.96 -11.95
C LEU A 85 -3.62 -1.69 -12.17
N ASN A 86 -2.85 -2.08 -11.16
CA ASN A 86 -1.66 -2.93 -11.28
C ASN A 86 -0.27 -2.30 -11.48
N LYS A 87 -0.04 -1.06 -11.04
CA LYS A 87 1.34 -0.54 -10.92
C LYS A 87 1.52 0.15 -9.57
N MET A 88 2.39 -0.38 -8.72
CA MET A 88 2.92 0.36 -7.58
C MET A 88 4.43 0.40 -7.70
N VAL A 89 4.99 1.61 -7.79
CA VAL A 89 6.44 1.78 -7.69
C VAL A 89 6.79 1.59 -6.21
N ARG A 90 7.81 0.80 -5.93
CA ARG A 90 8.32 0.50 -4.60
C ARG A 90 9.79 0.89 -4.54
N ALA A 91 10.11 1.88 -3.72
CA ALA A 91 11.49 2.09 -3.32
C ALA A 91 11.82 1.13 -2.19
N HIS A 92 12.67 0.15 -2.48
CA HIS A 92 13.08 -0.91 -1.56
C HIS A 92 14.51 -0.69 -1.08
N LYS A 93 14.82 -1.17 0.14
CA LYS A 93 16.16 -1.11 0.76
C LYS A 93 16.75 0.30 0.77
N ILE A 94 15.92 1.29 1.10
CA ILE A 94 16.36 2.69 1.12
C ILE A 94 17.27 2.88 2.34
N GLN A 95 18.53 3.23 2.06
CA GLN A 95 19.52 3.53 3.10
C GLN A 95 19.79 5.03 3.12
N ILE A 96 19.84 5.62 4.32
CA ILE A 96 20.18 7.01 4.52
C ILE A 96 21.40 7.10 5.41
N ILE A 97 22.37 7.87 5.00
CA ILE A 97 23.52 8.23 5.82
C ILE A 97 23.18 9.53 6.54
N LEU A 98 23.19 9.50 7.87
CA LEU A 98 23.02 10.67 8.72
C LEU A 98 24.40 11.11 9.23
N TYR A 99 24.74 12.38 9.04
CA TYR A 99 25.93 12.99 9.60
C TYR A 99 25.54 13.71 10.88
N LEU A 100 26.20 13.35 11.97
CA LEU A 100 25.82 13.79 13.31
C LEU A 100 26.69 14.98 13.71
N LEU A 101 26.05 16.07 14.11
CA LEU A 101 26.71 17.21 14.76
C LEU A 101 27.04 16.88 16.22
N ARG A 102 26.15 16.14 16.88
CA ARG A 102 26.27 15.70 18.27
C ARG A 102 25.64 14.33 18.42
N CYS A 103 26.28 13.44 19.16
CA CYS A 103 25.75 12.14 19.53
C CYS A 103 26.06 11.90 21.01
N PRO A 104 25.05 11.67 21.87
CA PRO A 104 25.29 11.34 23.27
C PRO A 104 25.86 9.92 23.40
N ASN A 105 26.33 9.58 24.60
CA ASN A 105 26.74 8.21 24.89
C ASN A 105 25.49 7.30 24.88
N LEU A 106 25.34 6.52 23.80
CA LEU A 106 24.14 5.70 23.57
C LEU A 106 24.00 4.57 24.60
N GLU A 107 25.10 4.11 25.22
CA GLU A 107 25.08 3.05 26.23
C GLU A 107 24.40 3.49 27.54
N GLU A 108 24.30 4.79 27.79
CA GLU A 108 23.71 5.36 29.01
C GLU A 108 22.20 5.65 28.87
N LEU A 109 21.65 5.53 27.65
CA LEU A 109 20.24 5.80 27.36
C LEU A 109 19.37 4.61 27.76
N LYS A 110 18.65 4.75 28.88
CA LYS A 110 17.80 3.67 29.45
C LYS A 110 16.48 3.44 28.70
N ASN A 111 16.05 4.40 27.89
CA ASN A 111 14.70 4.43 27.31
C ASN A 111 14.62 3.77 25.92
N ILE A 112 15.76 3.51 25.28
CA ILE A 112 15.82 2.90 23.96
C ILE A 112 16.69 1.66 24.05
N VAL A 113 16.20 0.56 23.48
CA VAL A 113 16.95 -0.69 23.44
C VAL A 113 17.98 -0.60 22.31
N PHE A 114 19.24 -0.46 22.69
CA PHE A 114 20.36 -0.59 21.78
C PHE A 114 20.89 -2.03 21.81
N THR A 115 21.17 -2.57 20.63
CA THR A 115 21.87 -3.84 20.46
C THR A 115 23.24 -3.59 19.84
N PRO A 116 24.31 -4.20 20.37
CA PRO A 116 25.61 -4.14 19.73
C PRO A 116 25.56 -4.91 18.41
N PHE A 117 26.20 -4.36 17.38
CA PHE A 117 26.40 -5.07 16.13
C PHE A 117 27.86 -4.98 15.69
N THR A 118 28.30 -6.04 15.02
CA THR A 118 29.61 -6.11 14.41
C THR A 118 29.47 -6.64 13.00
N ASN A 119 30.11 -5.98 12.04
CA ASN A 119 30.33 -6.46 10.69
C ASN A 119 31.85 -6.45 10.44
N ASN A 120 32.32 -7.18 9.43
CA ASN A 120 33.73 -7.34 9.04
C ASN A 120 34.51 -6.02 8.89
N ARG A 121 33.84 -4.86 8.78
CA ARG A 121 34.46 -3.53 8.67
C ARG A 121 34.14 -2.55 9.79
N TYR A 122 33.12 -2.82 10.63
CA TYR A 122 32.59 -1.81 11.54
C TYR A 122 32.01 -2.43 12.82
N ARG A 123 32.16 -1.71 13.93
CA ARG A 123 31.47 -1.99 15.20
C ARG A 123 30.58 -0.79 15.53
N GLY A 124 29.44 -1.03 16.15
CA GLY A 124 28.51 0.02 16.50
C GLY A 124 27.34 -0.46 17.36
N LEU A 125 26.42 0.47 17.60
CA LEU A 125 25.16 0.20 18.29
C LEU A 125 24.01 0.40 17.30
N LYS A 126 23.02 -0.48 17.35
CA LYS A 126 21.81 -0.34 16.54
C LYS A 126 20.56 -0.29 17.41
N CYS A 127 19.56 0.44 16.96
CA CYS A 127 18.23 0.45 17.56
C CYS A 127 17.17 0.41 16.47
N GLU A 128 15.96 0.00 16.85
CA GLU A 128 14.80 0.07 15.98
C GLU A 128 13.92 1.25 16.40
N LEU A 129 13.63 2.16 15.46
CA LEU A 129 12.78 3.33 15.68
C LEU A 129 11.91 3.55 14.45
N MET A 130 10.60 3.70 14.65
CA MET A 130 9.61 3.83 13.56
C MET A 130 9.70 2.70 12.50
N GLY A 131 10.04 1.48 12.92
CA GLY A 131 10.27 0.36 12.01
C GLY A 131 11.53 0.50 11.14
N CYS A 132 12.39 1.48 11.43
CA CYS A 132 13.69 1.66 10.80
C CYS A 132 14.76 1.01 11.66
N GLU A 133 15.71 0.30 11.03
CA GLU A 133 16.94 -0.11 11.68
C GLU A 133 17.96 1.03 11.57
N VAL A 134 18.30 1.64 12.71
CA VAL A 134 19.27 2.74 12.79
C VAL A 134 20.56 2.22 13.41
N MET A 135 21.64 2.29 12.65
CA MET A 135 22.98 1.83 13.01
C MET A 135 23.91 3.02 13.23
N PHE A 136 24.41 3.17 14.45
CA PHE A 136 25.38 4.20 14.83
C PHE A 136 26.81 3.67 14.68
N TYR A 137 27.60 4.36 13.86
CA TYR A 137 29.00 4.05 13.58
C TYR A 137 29.90 5.09 14.27
N GLY A 138 29.81 5.14 15.60
CA GLY A 138 30.47 6.16 16.42
C GLY A 138 29.63 7.44 16.59
N ASP A 139 30.31 8.54 16.91
CA ASP A 139 29.72 9.82 17.31
C ASP A 139 29.35 10.74 16.12
N LYS A 140 29.87 10.47 14.92
CA LYS A 140 29.75 11.36 13.75
C LYS A 140 28.83 10.83 12.65
N LYS A 141 28.43 9.56 12.69
CA LYS A 141 27.72 8.93 11.59
C LYS A 141 26.73 7.88 12.07
N ALA A 142 25.52 7.94 11.52
CA ALA A 142 24.56 6.85 11.59
C ALA A 142 24.08 6.47 10.19
N VAL A 143 23.58 5.25 10.04
CA VAL A 143 22.89 4.78 8.84
C VAL A 143 21.52 4.29 9.25
N ALA A 144 20.48 4.77 8.61
CA ALA A 144 19.13 4.27 8.77
C ALA A 144 18.72 3.47 7.54
N VAL A 145 18.20 2.27 7.76
CA VAL A 145 17.46 1.51 6.75
C VAL A 145 15.99 1.80 7.00
N ILE A 146 15.33 2.46 6.05
CA ILE A 146 13.92 2.80 6.18
C ILE A 146 13.05 1.72 5.52
N PRO A 147 11.81 1.54 6.01
CA PRO A 147 10.83 0.66 5.38
C PRO A 147 10.60 1.01 3.91
N ASP A 148 10.07 0.03 3.18
CA ASP A 148 9.67 0.22 1.79
C ASP A 148 8.65 1.34 1.65
N ILE A 149 8.90 2.22 0.67
CA ILE A 149 8.02 3.33 0.34
C ILE A 149 7.37 3.05 -1.01
N TYR A 150 6.06 3.26 -1.05
CA TYR A 150 5.22 2.96 -2.20
C TYR A 150 4.60 4.23 -2.77
N GLY A 151 4.52 4.33 -4.09
CA GLY A 151 3.92 5.45 -4.79
C GLY A 151 3.56 5.11 -6.23
N ASN A 152 2.89 6.06 -6.90
CA ASN A 152 2.44 5.88 -8.29
C ASN A 152 3.46 6.39 -9.31
N SER A 153 4.43 7.20 -8.88
CA SER A 153 5.54 7.70 -9.70
C SER A 153 6.82 7.89 -8.88
N ASP A 154 7.95 8.06 -9.58
CA ASP A 154 9.25 8.31 -8.97
C ASP A 154 9.26 9.65 -8.20
N GLU A 155 8.53 10.65 -8.68
CA GLU A 155 8.39 11.95 -8.00
C GLU A 155 7.61 11.81 -6.68
N GLU A 156 6.53 11.02 -6.68
CA GLU A 156 5.73 10.77 -5.47
C GLU A 156 6.56 10.02 -4.41
N ILE A 157 7.31 9.01 -4.83
CA ILE A 157 8.21 8.27 -3.96
C ILE A 157 9.34 9.16 -3.46
N SER A 158 9.97 9.94 -4.34
CA SER A 158 11.06 10.83 -3.95
C SER A 158 10.60 11.85 -2.91
N ALA A 159 9.41 12.43 -3.09
CA ALA A 159 8.80 13.32 -2.11
C ALA A 159 8.51 12.60 -0.78
N ALA A 160 7.89 11.42 -0.84
CA ALA A 160 7.58 10.61 0.34
C ALA A 160 8.85 10.19 1.12
N VAL A 161 9.92 9.85 0.43
CA VAL A 161 11.23 9.52 1.02
C VAL A 161 11.80 10.71 1.76
N VAL A 162 11.82 11.90 1.14
CA VAL A 162 12.32 13.13 1.77
C VAL A 162 11.50 13.49 3.02
N ASP A 163 10.18 13.37 2.93
CA ASP A 163 9.27 13.61 4.05
C ASP A 163 9.48 12.59 5.18
N PHE A 164 9.74 11.33 4.85
CA PHE A 164 10.03 10.28 5.82
C PHE A 164 11.38 10.53 6.52
N ILE A 165 12.44 10.85 5.76
CA ILE A 165 13.77 11.18 6.30
C ILE A 165 13.65 12.33 7.30
N SER A 166 12.93 13.39 6.93
CA SER A 166 12.74 14.55 7.80
C SER A 166 12.05 14.16 9.11
N GLN A 167 11.04 13.30 9.06
CA GLN A 167 10.34 12.80 10.25
C GLN A 167 11.21 11.90 11.11
N LEU A 168 11.99 11.01 10.48
CA LEU A 168 12.93 10.14 11.17
C LEU A 168 13.97 10.96 11.95
N ILE A 169 14.50 12.02 11.35
CA ILE A 169 15.42 12.95 12.03
C ILE A 169 14.75 13.60 13.23
N ASP A 170 13.54 14.16 13.05
CA ASP A 170 12.79 14.79 14.14
C ASP A 170 12.56 13.83 15.31
N VAL A 171 12.21 12.57 15.03
CA VAL A 171 12.02 11.53 16.06
C VAL A 171 13.32 11.12 16.71
N LEU A 172 14.39 10.91 15.93
CA LEU A 172 15.70 10.59 16.48
C LEU A 172 16.20 11.66 17.44
N GLU A 173 16.09 12.94 17.07
CA GLU A 173 16.50 14.05 17.94
C GLU A 173 15.60 14.23 19.17
N SER A 174 14.31 13.86 19.09
CA SER A 174 13.40 13.93 20.24
C SER A 174 13.56 12.77 21.22
N GLU A 175 13.78 11.56 20.72
CA GLU A 175 13.88 10.35 21.53
C GLU A 175 15.30 10.16 22.11
N ILE A 176 16.33 10.63 21.41
CA ILE A 176 17.74 10.53 21.82
C ILE A 176 18.22 11.90 22.26
N GLN A 177 18.00 12.23 23.55
CA GLN A 177 18.35 13.53 24.10
C GLN A 177 19.83 13.88 23.86
N GLY A 178 20.09 15.00 23.17
CA GLY A 178 21.43 15.47 22.85
C GLY A 178 21.95 15.02 21.47
N LEU A 179 21.24 14.13 20.78
CA LEU A 179 21.51 13.83 19.38
C LEU A 179 21.16 15.04 18.51
N LYS A 180 22.03 15.37 17.58
CA LYS A 180 21.79 16.40 16.57
C LYS A 180 22.30 15.94 15.22
N VAL A 181 21.42 15.94 14.22
CA VAL A 181 21.77 15.63 12.83
C VAL A 181 22.14 16.96 12.16
N ASP A 182 23.34 16.99 11.56
CA ASP A 182 23.82 18.15 10.78
C ASP A 182 23.21 18.13 9.39
N ASN A 183 23.41 17.01 8.70
CA ASN A 183 22.93 16.79 7.35
C ASN A 183 22.71 15.29 7.09
N TYR A 184 22.07 14.98 5.97
CA TYR A 184 21.88 13.61 5.54
C TYR A 184 22.18 13.46 4.05
N LYS A 185 22.55 12.23 3.68
CA LYS A 185 22.71 11.82 2.29
C LYS A 185 21.93 10.52 2.08
N PRO A 186 20.89 10.50 1.25
CA PRO A 186 20.32 9.23 0.82
C PRO A 186 21.39 8.47 0.05
N ALA A 187 21.62 7.20 0.39
CA ALA A 187 22.29 6.30 -0.53
C ALA A 187 21.42 6.26 -1.80
N ARG A 188 22.04 6.34 -2.99
CA ARG A 188 21.35 6.24 -4.28
C ARG A 188 20.27 5.16 -4.18
N PHE A 189 19.06 5.40 -4.70
CA PHE A 189 17.98 4.41 -4.78
C PHE A 189 18.53 3.14 -5.42
N THR A 190 18.99 2.18 -4.61
CA THR A 190 19.80 1.06 -5.13
C THR A 190 18.94 0.02 -5.84
N SER A 191 17.62 0.17 -5.80
CA SER A 191 16.65 -0.81 -6.26
C SER A 191 15.27 -0.16 -6.23
N MET A 192 14.96 0.70 -7.21
CA MET A 192 13.55 0.99 -7.50
C MET A 192 12.99 -0.26 -8.16
N HIS A 193 12.18 -0.99 -7.41
CA HIS A 193 11.42 -2.11 -7.95
C HIS A 193 10.04 -1.58 -8.30
N VAL A 194 9.48 -2.02 -9.41
CA VAL A 194 8.05 -1.79 -9.65
C VAL A 194 7.36 -3.13 -9.53
N ALA A 195 6.35 -3.21 -8.68
CA ALA A 195 5.66 -4.46 -8.41
C ALA A 195 4.21 -4.40 -8.86
N ILE A 196 3.74 -5.51 -9.43
CA ILE A 196 2.34 -5.84 -9.58
C ILE A 196 1.93 -6.71 -8.38
N LEU A 197 1.10 -6.14 -7.50
CA LEU A 197 0.54 -6.86 -6.36
C LEU A 197 -0.59 -7.79 -6.80
N ASP A 198 -0.77 -8.89 -6.05
CA ASP A 198 -1.73 -9.96 -6.36
C ASP A 198 -1.62 -10.46 -7.80
N SER A 199 -0.38 -10.58 -8.29
CA SER A 199 -0.17 -11.02 -9.66
C SER A 199 -0.65 -12.45 -9.82
N VAL A 200 -1.52 -12.69 -10.81
CA VAL A 200 -2.00 -14.04 -11.11
C VAL A 200 -0.89 -14.90 -11.72
N ILE A 201 0.07 -14.26 -12.38
CA ILE A 201 1.29 -14.92 -12.87
C ILE A 201 2.14 -15.35 -11.68
N ALA A 202 2.40 -14.45 -10.73
CA ALA A 202 3.15 -14.76 -9.51
C ALA A 202 2.47 -15.87 -8.69
N GLU A 203 1.15 -15.76 -8.50
CA GLU A 203 0.35 -16.76 -7.78
C GLU A 203 0.46 -18.14 -8.43
N SER A 204 0.28 -18.23 -9.76
CA SER A 204 0.36 -19.49 -10.50
C SER A 204 1.76 -20.11 -10.41
N PHE A 205 2.80 -19.28 -10.54
CA PHE A 205 4.20 -19.75 -10.49
C PHE A 205 4.59 -20.24 -9.08
N LEU A 206 4.13 -19.54 -8.04
CA LEU A 206 4.40 -19.90 -6.64
C LEU A 206 3.68 -21.19 -6.21
N LEU A 207 2.49 -21.46 -6.76
CA LEU A 207 1.78 -22.73 -6.56
C LEU A 207 2.58 -23.93 -7.09
N GLU A 208 3.39 -23.74 -8.15
CA GLU A 208 4.18 -24.81 -8.77
C GLU A 208 5.58 -24.98 -8.16
N LYS A 209 6.21 -23.90 -7.64
CA LYS A 209 7.63 -23.93 -7.24
C LYS A 209 7.93 -23.57 -5.78
N GLY A 210 6.94 -23.14 -5.00
CA GLY A 210 7.05 -22.96 -3.55
C GLY A 210 7.99 -21.85 -3.04
N HIS A 211 8.75 -21.18 -3.91
CA HIS A 211 9.78 -20.21 -3.52
C HIS A 211 9.83 -18.97 -4.43
N CYS A 212 10.36 -17.87 -3.89
CA CYS A 212 10.66 -16.64 -4.63
C CYS A 212 11.71 -16.90 -5.73
N HIS A 213 11.54 -16.29 -6.89
CA HIS A 213 12.44 -16.44 -8.03
C HIS A 213 12.84 -15.07 -8.55
N SER A 214 14.12 -14.85 -8.79
CA SER A 214 14.65 -13.64 -9.43
C SER A 214 15.67 -14.03 -10.49
N ASN A 215 15.65 -13.32 -11.61
CA ASN A 215 16.70 -13.38 -12.64
C ASN A 215 17.51 -12.08 -12.76
N GLY A 216 17.36 -11.16 -11.80
CA GLY A 216 18.02 -9.84 -11.80
C GLY A 216 17.37 -8.78 -12.70
N ARG A 217 16.26 -9.10 -13.38
CA ARG A 217 15.43 -8.14 -14.13
C ARG A 217 13.97 -8.23 -13.72
N VAL A 218 13.45 -9.44 -13.57
CA VAL A 218 12.11 -9.75 -13.10
C VAL A 218 12.20 -10.68 -11.91
N ALA A 219 11.40 -10.42 -10.88
CA ALA A 219 11.24 -11.31 -9.74
C ALA A 219 9.78 -11.68 -9.52
N ILE A 220 9.59 -12.86 -8.96
CA ILE A 220 8.34 -13.37 -8.40
C ILE A 220 8.60 -13.51 -6.91
N ASP A 221 7.87 -12.75 -6.10
CA ASP A 221 8.06 -12.69 -4.65
C ASP A 221 6.74 -12.99 -3.91
N ARG A 222 6.88 -13.42 -2.65
CA ARG A 222 5.81 -13.53 -1.68
C ARG A 222 6.23 -13.09 -0.27
N SER A 223 7.41 -12.48 -0.13
CA SER A 223 7.99 -12.12 1.16
C SER A 223 7.09 -11.15 1.97
N HIS A 224 6.26 -10.37 1.28
CA HIS A 224 5.29 -9.44 1.88
C HIS A 224 3.88 -10.04 2.12
N GLY A 225 3.75 -11.38 2.05
CA GLY A 225 2.50 -12.10 2.33
C GLY A 225 1.51 -12.15 1.16
N ARG A 226 1.85 -11.56 0.02
CA ARG A 226 1.05 -11.54 -1.21
C ARG A 226 1.90 -11.95 -2.41
N PRO A 227 1.32 -12.56 -3.46
CA PRO A 227 2.05 -12.82 -4.70
C PRO A 227 2.40 -11.51 -5.42
N GLU A 228 3.68 -11.28 -5.67
CA GLU A 228 4.20 -10.07 -6.29
C GLU A 228 5.00 -10.42 -7.54
N LEU A 229 4.76 -9.68 -8.63
CA LEU A 229 5.55 -9.74 -9.86
C LEU A 229 6.30 -8.42 -10.01
N GLU A 230 7.62 -8.46 -9.87
CA GLU A 230 8.47 -7.29 -9.75
C GLU A 230 9.39 -7.09 -10.95
N ALA A 231 9.63 -5.85 -11.33
CA ALA A 231 10.75 -5.43 -12.17
C ALA A 231 11.85 -4.84 -11.29
N GLU A 232 13.04 -5.45 -11.27
CA GLU A 232 14.10 -5.18 -10.27
C GLU A 232 15.18 -4.19 -10.75
N LYS A 233 15.29 -3.93 -12.05
CA LYS A 233 16.44 -3.22 -12.62
C LYS A 233 16.18 -1.72 -12.73
N GLY A 234 16.57 -0.96 -11.71
CA GLY A 234 16.24 0.47 -11.50
C GLY A 234 16.06 1.37 -12.75
N GLU A 235 16.98 1.34 -13.73
CA GLU A 235 16.86 2.18 -14.95
C GLU A 235 15.79 1.67 -15.93
N THR A 236 15.59 0.35 -16.03
CA THR A 236 14.63 -0.28 -16.96
C THR A 236 13.35 -0.76 -16.28
N ALA A 237 13.24 -0.64 -14.95
CA ALA A 237 12.13 -1.20 -14.18
C ALA A 237 10.77 -0.65 -14.62
N LEU A 238 10.72 0.63 -15.03
CA LEU A 238 9.51 1.27 -15.56
C LEU A 238 9.11 0.78 -16.96
N GLU A 239 10.07 0.42 -17.80
CA GLU A 239 9.79 -0.16 -19.13
C GLU A 239 9.39 -1.63 -18.99
N ASP A 240 10.12 -2.35 -18.13
CA ASP A 240 9.91 -3.77 -17.86
C ASP A 240 8.52 -4.01 -17.25
N ILE A 241 8.08 -3.16 -16.32
CA ILE A 241 6.76 -3.29 -15.72
C ILE A 241 5.63 -3.06 -16.73
N GLU A 242 5.79 -2.19 -17.73
CA GLU A 242 4.77 -1.98 -18.76
C GLU A 242 4.56 -3.26 -19.59
N VAL A 243 5.64 -3.98 -19.86
CA VAL A 243 5.60 -5.28 -20.52
C VAL A 243 4.92 -6.32 -19.61
N LEU A 244 5.30 -6.37 -18.34
CA LEU A 244 4.71 -7.30 -17.36
C LEU A 244 3.22 -7.05 -17.16
N ILE A 245 2.75 -5.80 -17.17
CA ILE A 245 1.32 -5.45 -17.06
C ILE A 245 0.53 -6.00 -18.25
N LYS A 246 1.09 -5.96 -19.47
CA LYS A 246 0.45 -6.55 -20.65
C LYS A 246 0.29 -8.07 -20.49
N TYR A 247 1.34 -8.75 -20.04
CA TYR A 247 1.28 -10.19 -19.78
C TYR A 247 0.30 -10.53 -18.66
N GLU A 248 0.32 -9.78 -17.56
CA GLU A 248 -0.60 -9.94 -16.44
C GLU A 248 -2.06 -9.77 -16.87
N SER A 249 -2.34 -8.79 -17.74
CA SER A 249 -3.68 -8.57 -18.29
C SER A 249 -4.16 -9.75 -19.12
N LEU A 250 -3.30 -10.27 -20.00
CA LEU A 250 -3.58 -11.47 -20.79
C LEU A 250 -3.80 -12.70 -19.89
N ALA A 251 -2.99 -12.87 -18.85
CA ALA A 251 -3.12 -13.98 -17.90
C ALA A 251 -4.46 -13.92 -17.14
N ARG A 252 -4.88 -12.72 -16.71
CA ARG A 252 -6.19 -12.53 -16.06
C ARG A 252 -7.36 -12.81 -17.00
N GLU A 253 -7.26 -12.39 -18.26
CA GLU A 253 -8.27 -12.70 -19.27
C GLU A 253 -8.38 -14.20 -19.53
N ASN A 254 -7.24 -14.89 -19.67
CA ASN A 254 -7.20 -16.33 -19.81
C ASN A 254 -7.81 -17.06 -18.61
N GLN A 255 -7.53 -16.63 -17.37
CA GLN A 255 -8.18 -17.22 -16.19
C GLN A 255 -9.70 -17.02 -16.19
N LYS A 256 -10.19 -15.85 -16.63
CA LYS A 256 -11.64 -15.60 -16.76
C LYS A 256 -12.26 -16.51 -17.82
N LEU A 257 -11.61 -16.70 -18.95
CA LEU A 257 -12.07 -17.60 -20.01
C LEU A 257 -12.09 -19.05 -19.54
N LYS A 258 -11.04 -19.50 -18.84
CA LYS A 258 -10.97 -20.86 -18.27
C LYS A 258 -12.14 -21.16 -17.34
N LYS A 259 -12.47 -20.24 -16.42
CA LYS A 259 -13.65 -20.37 -15.54
C LYS A 259 -14.96 -20.50 -16.31
N LYS A 260 -15.14 -19.71 -17.38
CA LYS A 260 -16.33 -19.80 -18.24
C LYS A 260 -16.42 -21.16 -18.94
N VAL A 261 -15.30 -21.70 -19.41
CA VAL A 261 -15.27 -23.03 -20.04
C VAL A 261 -15.65 -24.11 -19.01
N GLU A 262 -15.08 -24.06 -17.80
CA GLU A 262 -15.41 -24.99 -16.71
C GLU A 262 -16.92 -24.94 -16.34
N GLU A 263 -17.52 -23.75 -16.30
CA GLU A 263 -18.96 -23.56 -16.08
C GLU A 263 -19.83 -24.19 -17.19
N VAL A 264 -19.41 -24.03 -18.45
CA VAL A 264 -20.10 -24.64 -19.60
C VAL A 264 -19.98 -26.17 -19.55
N GLU A 265 -18.79 -26.71 -19.27
CA GLU A 265 -18.56 -28.14 -19.14
C GLU A 265 -19.41 -28.74 -18.01
N PHE A 266 -19.47 -28.08 -16.86
CA PHE A 266 -20.34 -28.48 -15.75
C PHE A 266 -21.83 -28.51 -16.14
N CYS A 267 -22.29 -27.51 -16.90
CA CYS A 267 -23.67 -27.48 -17.40
C CYS A 267 -23.93 -28.61 -18.41
N LEU A 268 -23.00 -28.85 -19.34
CA LEU A 268 -23.09 -29.96 -20.28
C LEU A 268 -23.12 -31.31 -19.57
N GLU A 269 -22.37 -31.48 -18.49
CA GLU A 269 -22.36 -32.71 -17.72
C GLU A 269 -23.70 -32.95 -16.98
N LYS A 270 -24.33 -31.90 -16.45
CA LYS A 270 -25.70 -31.98 -15.90
C LYS A 270 -26.72 -32.40 -16.96
N ILE A 271 -26.64 -31.82 -18.16
CA ILE A 271 -27.49 -32.20 -19.30
C ILE A 271 -27.27 -33.67 -19.64
N ARG A 272 -26.02 -34.13 -19.73
CA ARG A 272 -25.67 -35.54 -20.03
C ARG A 272 -26.20 -36.52 -18.98
N LYS A 273 -26.18 -36.15 -17.71
CA LYS A 273 -26.70 -36.97 -16.60
C LYS A 273 -28.22 -36.97 -16.49
N LYS A 274 -28.94 -36.21 -17.34
CA LYS A 274 -30.40 -35.99 -17.29
C LYS A 274 -30.90 -35.41 -15.96
N ASP A 275 -30.02 -34.77 -15.20
CA ASP A 275 -30.38 -33.99 -14.00
C ASP A 275 -30.90 -32.61 -14.43
N LEU A 276 -32.06 -32.60 -15.09
CA LEU A 276 -32.71 -31.39 -15.58
C LEU A 276 -33.50 -30.72 -14.46
N VAL A 277 -32.82 -29.87 -13.68
CA VAL A 277 -33.51 -28.78 -12.97
C VAL A 277 -33.62 -27.61 -13.96
N PRO A 278 -34.81 -27.00 -14.14
CA PRO A 278 -34.98 -25.86 -15.04
C PRO A 278 -34.02 -24.72 -14.65
N ILE A 279 -33.15 -24.33 -15.58
CA ILE A 279 -32.32 -23.13 -15.41
C ILE A 279 -33.19 -21.95 -15.83
N GLU A 280 -33.52 -21.05 -14.89
CA GLU A 280 -33.99 -19.71 -15.26
C GLU A 280 -32.86 -19.00 -16.00
N VAL A 281 -33.02 -18.87 -17.32
CA VAL A 281 -32.11 -18.14 -18.19
C VAL A 281 -32.27 -16.65 -17.90
N ASN A 282 -31.60 -16.15 -16.87
CA ASN A 282 -31.49 -14.72 -16.66
C ASN A 282 -30.45 -14.14 -17.64
N SER A 283 -30.99 -13.45 -18.65
CA SER A 283 -30.45 -12.29 -19.38
C SER A 283 -29.18 -12.38 -20.25
N PHE A 284 -28.61 -13.56 -20.52
CA PHE A 284 -27.41 -13.65 -21.36
C PHE A 284 -27.60 -13.40 -22.88
N VAL A 285 -28.84 -13.33 -23.38
CA VAL A 285 -29.12 -13.27 -24.85
C VAL A 285 -29.45 -11.85 -25.36
N LYS A 286 -29.60 -10.84 -24.49
CA LYS A 286 -30.04 -9.50 -24.93
C LYS A 286 -28.97 -8.60 -25.55
N THR A 287 -27.72 -9.04 -25.74
CA THR A 287 -26.65 -8.20 -26.29
C THR A 287 -26.15 -8.60 -27.69
N LEU A 288 -26.74 -9.62 -28.33
CA LEU A 288 -26.39 -9.98 -29.72
C LEU A 288 -27.38 -9.49 -30.77
N GLU A 289 -28.42 -8.77 -30.36
CA GLU A 289 -29.34 -8.12 -31.29
C GLU A 289 -29.46 -6.65 -30.97
N LYS A 290 -28.62 -5.84 -31.62
CA LYS A 290 -29.05 -4.59 -32.23
C LYS A 290 -28.11 -4.27 -33.41
N PRO A 291 -28.66 -4.00 -34.61
CA PRO A 291 -27.89 -3.56 -35.78
C PRO A 291 -27.26 -2.18 -35.57
#